data_AF-A0A7S1FA16-F1
#
_entry.id   AF-A0A7S1FA16-F1
#
_cell.length_a   1.000
_cell.length_b   1.000
_cell.length_c   1.000
_cell.angle_alpha   90.00
_cell.angle_beta   90.00
_cell.angle_gamma   90.00
#
_symmetry.space_group_name_H-M   'P 1'
#
loop_
_entity.id
_entity.type
_entity.pdbx_description
1 polymer ?
#
loop_
_entity_poly.entity_id
_entity_poly.type
_entity_poly.pdbx_seq_one_letter_code
_entity_poly.pdbx_strand_id
1 'polypeptide(L)'
;MAADPFSWWFGALVAWVLVHHYETDLIQGKIQRVVAHNRRLQDDSAAAAPATDDGPANPIAVGKGGTMYISIPCFTMLSPCGNVTVPPAGVDVTGPLGIGGFHIPGEKVLAGELQEKEAEFSHITVIVVIALALLWFCATCCIPSRRRHAYKKVSQTLSPPDDEDDSDDDATPEEKEKEKKAQLDPESKDFIAPGNIYRLLAVLHPGVIGYVAWSKFAFKAAICAYMQLFLPYSIIKGIFKEWAILGVKSPVWFALNAMTFITMFAALGSLCSLFQGRCAKNMEDGLHANFYILTHKGPGGARSPAPGGGVAFKGASSFGPTAVRVNELFWCALSMMMNISMSLMLQLCMFLKIATFQGAVDQVAVVAVSLYFIDGLDDKVMRADPKLRPKYRRAVAKQTEEREGPKPKWLKTLAFAMIGVSSLAVPVGLLCIILFSWQNQNTGVVIGGSGL
;
A
#
# COMPACT_ATOMS: atom_id res chain seq x y z
N MET A 1 12.96 -3.15 -13.30
CA MET A 1 12.38 -1.79 -13.28
C MET A 1 12.64 -1.13 -11.93
N ALA A 2 13.75 -0.41 -11.78
CA ALA A 2 13.98 0.45 -10.62
C ALA A 2 13.53 1.86 -10.99
N ALA A 3 12.63 2.46 -10.20
CA ALA A 3 12.41 3.91 -10.29
C ALA A 3 13.74 4.58 -9.96
N ASP A 4 14.21 5.48 -10.82
CA ASP A 4 15.49 6.17 -10.64
C ASP A 4 15.48 6.93 -9.30
N PRO A 5 16.15 6.41 -8.25
CA PRO A 5 16.00 6.93 -6.89
C PRO A 5 16.45 8.40 -6.83
N PHE A 6 17.39 8.78 -7.70
CA PHE A 6 17.97 10.12 -7.80
C PHE A 6 16.93 11.22 -8.03
N SER A 7 15.85 10.90 -8.76
CA SER A 7 14.75 11.81 -9.07
C SER A 7 14.03 12.34 -7.83
N TRP A 8 13.80 11.48 -6.84
CA TRP A 8 13.04 11.80 -5.64
C TRP A 8 13.92 12.48 -4.59
N TRP A 9 15.18 12.05 -4.50
CA TRP A 9 16.18 12.65 -3.60
C TRP A 9 16.44 14.13 -3.91
N PHE A 10 16.51 14.51 -5.19
CA PHE A 10 16.74 15.91 -5.55
C PHE A 10 15.56 16.82 -5.16
N GLY A 11 14.32 16.33 -5.32
CA GLY A 11 13.13 17.06 -4.87
C GLY A 11 13.06 17.24 -3.36
N ALA A 12 13.42 16.19 -2.59
CA ALA A 12 13.48 16.25 -1.13
C ALA A 12 14.59 17.20 -0.63
N LEU A 13 15.75 17.22 -1.29
CA LEU A 13 16.86 18.10 -0.95
C LEU A 13 16.52 19.58 -1.18
N VAL A 14 15.88 19.91 -2.32
CA VAL A 14 15.47 21.29 -2.63
C VAL A 14 14.37 21.76 -1.69
N ALA A 15 13.40 20.90 -1.35
CA ALA A 15 12.38 21.21 -0.35
C ALA A 15 13.00 21.47 1.03
N TRP A 16 14.00 20.68 1.43
CA TRP A 16 14.72 20.85 2.68
C TRP A 16 15.47 22.19 2.76
N VAL A 17 16.19 22.59 1.70
CA VAL A 17 16.89 23.89 1.64
C VAL A 17 15.91 25.06 1.73
N LEU A 18 14.76 24.98 1.06
CA LEU A 18 13.76 26.05 1.06
C LEU A 18 13.06 26.20 2.41
N VAL A 19 12.75 25.10 3.09
CA VAL A 19 12.15 25.12 4.44
C VAL A 19 13.16 25.67 5.46
N HIS A 20 14.42 25.27 5.37
CA HIS A 20 15.46 25.70 6.30
C HIS A 20 15.77 27.21 6.20
N HIS A 21 15.67 27.78 4.99
CA HIS A 21 15.89 29.22 4.80
C HIS A 21 14.71 30.07 5.30
N TYR A 22 13.48 29.54 5.25
CA TYR A 22 12.28 30.25 5.71
C TYR A 22 12.13 30.23 7.24
N GLU A 23 12.59 29.17 7.92
CA GLU A 23 12.53 29.05 9.39
C GLU A 23 13.50 29.99 10.12
N THR A 24 14.69 30.24 9.56
CA THR A 24 15.69 31.12 10.21
C THR A 24 15.21 32.56 10.34
N ASP A 25 14.43 33.06 9.38
CA ASP A 25 13.96 34.45 9.38
C ASP A 25 12.68 34.66 10.22
N LEU A 26 11.79 33.67 10.28
CA LEU A 26 10.51 33.81 10.98
C LEU A 26 10.64 33.64 12.51
N ILE A 27 11.54 32.77 12.95
CA ILE A 27 11.73 32.44 14.38
C ILE A 27 12.51 33.54 15.09
N GLN A 28 13.58 34.08 14.49
CA GLN A 28 14.36 35.17 15.10
C GLN A 28 13.55 36.48 15.22
N GLY A 29 12.67 36.79 14.26
CA GLY A 29 11.88 38.02 14.26
C GLY A 29 10.70 38.07 15.25
N LYS A 30 10.17 36.91 15.67
CA LYS A 30 9.03 36.83 16.60
C LYS A 30 9.46 36.74 18.07
N ILE A 31 10.59 36.10 18.35
CA ILE A 31 11.16 35.99 19.71
C ILE A 31 11.49 37.40 20.26
N GLN A 32 12.01 38.31 19.43
CA GLN A 32 12.33 39.67 19.90
C GLN A 32 11.10 40.55 20.24
N ARG A 33 9.93 40.30 19.63
CA ARG A 33 8.72 41.12 19.88
C ARG A 33 7.97 40.71 21.15
N VAL A 34 7.99 39.42 21.48
CA VAL A 34 7.35 38.88 22.69
C VAL A 34 8.14 39.26 23.94
N VAL A 35 9.47 39.36 23.84
CA VAL A 35 10.36 39.81 24.94
C VAL A 35 10.10 41.27 25.36
N ALA A 36 9.59 42.13 24.47
CA ALA A 36 9.29 43.52 24.80
C ALA A 36 7.94 43.72 25.54
N HIS A 37 7.01 42.78 25.40
CA HIS A 37 5.64 42.92 25.93
C HIS A 37 5.48 42.38 27.36
N ASN A 38 6.22 41.32 27.72
CA ASN A 38 6.02 40.60 28.98
C ASN A 38 6.76 41.19 30.20
N ARG A 39 7.42 42.36 30.05
CA ARG A 39 8.19 43.01 31.12
C ARG A 39 7.33 43.71 32.20
N ARG A 40 6.01 43.55 32.20
CA ARG A 40 5.08 44.34 33.06
C ARG A 40 4.28 43.54 34.10
N LEU A 41 4.36 42.21 34.13
CA LEU A 41 3.49 41.40 34.97
C LEU A 41 4.28 40.26 35.62
N GLN A 42 5.01 40.54 36.69
CA GLN A 42 5.61 39.54 37.56
C GLN A 42 5.60 40.05 38.99
N ASP A 43 4.73 39.49 39.82
CA ASP A 43 4.95 39.29 41.26
C ASP A 43 4.04 38.12 41.71
N ASP A 44 4.62 37.25 42.54
CA ASP A 44 4.04 36.18 43.38
C ASP A 44 3.82 34.73 42.86
N SER A 45 4.87 33.94 43.13
CA SER A 45 4.85 32.73 43.98
C SER A 45 4.74 31.32 43.36
N ALA A 46 5.49 30.41 43.99
CA ALA A 46 5.97 29.12 43.49
C ALA A 46 5.58 27.93 44.40
N ALA A 47 5.52 26.71 43.83
CA ALA A 47 6.00 25.44 44.42
C ALA A 47 5.80 24.24 43.45
N ALA A 48 6.75 23.29 43.41
CA ALA A 48 6.84 22.18 42.45
C ALA A 48 6.84 20.77 43.09
N ALA A 49 6.55 19.73 42.29
CA ALA A 49 6.51 18.29 42.63
C ALA A 49 7.12 17.41 41.48
N PRO A 50 7.45 16.10 41.70
CA PRO A 50 8.50 15.37 40.98
C PRO A 50 8.06 14.45 39.80
N ALA A 51 9.04 14.01 39.00
CA ALA A 51 8.94 13.41 37.65
C ALA A 51 9.18 11.88 37.55
N THR A 52 8.82 11.28 36.39
CA THR A 52 9.07 9.88 35.97
C THR A 52 9.44 9.77 34.47
N ASP A 53 10.38 8.85 34.18
CA ASP A 53 11.05 8.32 32.94
C ASP A 53 10.16 7.94 31.71
N ASP A 54 10.65 7.69 30.48
CA ASP A 54 11.76 8.20 29.65
C ASP A 54 11.56 7.64 28.21
N GLY A 55 11.23 8.54 27.30
CA GLY A 55 11.19 8.39 25.84
C GLY A 55 11.30 9.82 25.28
N PRO A 56 11.65 10.05 24.00
CA PRO A 56 11.69 11.41 23.46
C PRO A 56 10.27 11.99 23.53
N ALA A 57 9.98 12.66 24.63
CA ALA A 57 8.69 13.22 24.95
C ALA A 57 8.46 14.31 23.92
N ASN A 58 7.26 14.32 23.31
CA ASN A 58 6.78 15.52 22.67
C ASN A 58 7.01 16.68 23.67
N PRO A 59 7.63 17.78 23.25
CA PRO A 59 7.96 18.87 24.16
C PRO A 59 6.69 19.46 24.79
N ILE A 60 5.51 19.15 24.26
CA ILE A 60 4.22 19.37 24.90
C ILE A 60 3.40 18.07 24.89
N ALA A 61 2.97 17.61 26.07
CA ALA A 61 2.12 16.43 26.19
C ALA A 61 0.89 16.74 27.06
N VAL A 62 -0.28 16.24 26.67
CA VAL A 62 -1.51 16.33 27.48
C VAL A 62 -1.70 15.00 28.20
N GLY A 63 -1.60 15.01 29.53
CA GLY A 63 -1.79 13.84 30.36
C GLY A 63 -3.25 13.44 30.55
N LYS A 64 -3.46 12.26 31.13
CA LYS A 64 -4.79 11.81 31.57
C LYS A 64 -5.30 12.78 32.65
N GLY A 65 -6.36 13.52 32.34
CA GLY A 65 -6.93 14.54 33.21
C GLY A 65 -6.79 15.97 32.71
N GLY A 66 -6.24 16.17 31.49
CA GLY A 66 -6.08 17.50 30.88
C GLY A 66 -4.78 18.21 31.24
N THR A 67 -4.04 17.72 32.24
CA THR A 67 -2.78 18.33 32.68
C THR A 67 -1.77 18.39 31.53
N MET A 68 -1.34 19.61 31.20
CA MET A 68 -0.34 19.83 30.16
C MET A 68 1.07 19.77 30.76
N TYR A 69 1.96 19.05 30.11
CA TYR A 69 3.37 18.93 30.46
C TYR A 69 4.20 19.57 29.35
N ILE A 70 5.16 20.40 29.73
CA ILE A 70 6.16 20.95 28.81
C ILE A 70 7.53 20.39 29.18
N SER A 71 8.21 19.78 28.22
CA SER A 71 9.57 19.29 28.40
C SER A 71 10.56 20.40 28.07
N ILE A 72 11.20 20.95 29.10
CA ILE A 72 12.22 21.99 28.98
C ILE A 72 13.60 21.33 29.07
N PRO A 73 14.43 21.36 28.01
CA PRO A 73 15.70 20.63 28.02
C PRO A 73 16.65 21.20 29.08
N CYS A 74 17.14 20.37 30.00
CA CYS A 74 18.00 20.81 31.11
C CYS A 74 19.32 21.46 30.66
N PHE A 75 19.79 21.17 29.44
CA PHE A 75 21.00 21.78 28.88
C PHE A 75 20.84 23.28 28.55
N THR A 76 19.59 23.79 28.51
CA THR A 76 19.32 25.22 28.23
C THR A 76 19.51 26.12 29.45
N MET A 77 19.83 25.57 30.63
CA MET A 77 19.95 26.29 31.91
C MET A 77 18.70 27.10 32.30
N LEU A 78 17.53 26.73 31.76
CA LEU A 78 16.24 27.27 32.14
C LEU A 78 15.75 26.61 33.43
N SER A 79 15.07 27.36 34.31
CA SER A 79 14.46 26.83 35.53
C SER A 79 12.98 27.24 35.61
N PRO A 80 12.04 26.29 35.79
CA PRO A 80 12.26 24.83 35.94
C PRO A 80 12.66 24.15 34.61
N CYS A 81 13.48 23.09 34.69
CA CYS A 81 13.80 22.21 33.56
C CYS A 81 13.27 20.79 33.78
N GLY A 82 13.20 19.98 32.72
CA GLY A 82 12.57 18.66 32.71
C GLY A 82 11.10 18.73 32.29
N ASN A 83 10.30 17.75 32.69
CA ASN A 83 8.86 17.71 32.43
C ASN A 83 8.12 18.59 33.44
N VAL A 84 7.80 19.81 33.05
CA VAL A 84 7.14 20.83 33.86
C VAL A 84 5.64 20.74 33.65
N THR A 85 4.86 20.57 34.72
CA THR A 85 3.41 20.68 34.66
C THR A 85 3.00 22.14 34.55
N VAL A 86 2.18 22.47 33.56
CA VAL A 86 1.66 23.84 33.38
C VAL A 86 0.42 23.98 34.26
N PRO A 87 0.46 24.77 35.36
CA PRO A 87 -0.73 24.96 36.17
C PRO A 87 -1.73 25.87 35.44
N PRO A 88 -3.00 25.94 35.90
CA PRO A 88 -4.01 26.80 35.30
C PRO A 88 -3.64 28.30 35.24
N ALA A 89 -2.73 28.74 36.12
CA ALA A 89 -2.23 30.11 36.17
C ALA A 89 -1.04 30.38 35.24
N GLY A 90 -0.41 29.35 34.68
CA GLY A 90 0.83 29.47 33.90
C GLY A 90 2.08 29.20 34.71
N VAL A 91 3.22 29.07 34.05
CA VAL A 91 4.51 28.79 34.69
C VAL A 91 5.56 29.80 34.20
N ASP A 92 6.29 30.38 35.14
CA ASP A 92 7.42 31.25 34.84
C ASP A 92 8.67 30.41 34.61
N VAL A 93 9.28 30.57 33.44
CA VAL A 93 10.57 29.97 33.12
C VAL A 93 11.63 31.05 33.22
N THR A 94 12.58 30.84 34.12
CA THR A 94 13.70 31.76 34.38
C THR A 94 14.94 31.34 33.61
N GLY A 95 15.62 32.32 33.01
CA GLY A 95 16.83 32.15 32.24
C GLY A 95 18.07 31.85 33.11
N PRO A 96 19.20 31.51 32.48
CA PRO A 96 20.46 31.31 33.19
C PRO A 96 20.81 32.53 34.04
N LEU A 97 21.21 32.29 35.29
CA LEU A 97 21.54 33.32 36.29
C LEU A 97 20.37 34.24 36.69
N GLY A 98 19.13 33.85 36.41
CA GLY A 98 17.93 34.67 36.69
C GLY A 98 17.80 35.89 35.76
N ILE A 99 18.59 35.94 34.68
CA ILE A 99 18.56 37.06 33.73
C ILE A 99 17.58 36.73 32.61
N GLY A 100 16.42 37.39 32.66
CA GLY A 100 15.33 37.20 31.70
C GLY A 100 14.46 36.00 32.07
N GLY A 101 13.16 36.21 32.16
CA GLY A 101 12.17 35.16 32.31
C GLY A 101 11.07 35.32 31.27
N PHE A 102 10.40 34.22 30.94
CA PHE A 102 9.17 34.27 30.15
C PHE A 102 8.07 33.51 30.87
N HIS A 103 6.89 34.11 30.92
CA HIS A 103 5.69 33.49 31.47
C HIS A 103 5.03 32.63 30.38
N ILE A 104 4.89 31.34 30.64
CA ILE A 104 4.09 30.44 29.82
C ILE A 104 2.64 30.56 30.32
N PRO A 105 1.68 30.93 29.47
CA PRO A 105 0.29 31.12 29.90
C PRO A 105 -0.31 29.82 30.42
N GLY A 106 -1.33 29.95 31.27
CA GLY A 106 -2.02 28.81 31.85
C GLY A 106 -2.65 27.86 30.84
N GLU A 107 -2.87 26.62 31.27
CA GLU A 107 -3.31 25.48 30.45
C GLU A 107 -4.44 25.81 29.45
N LYS A 108 -5.49 26.54 29.88
CA LYS A 108 -6.65 26.85 29.03
C LYS A 108 -6.31 27.80 27.88
N VAL A 109 -5.49 28.81 28.15
CA VAL A 109 -5.06 29.79 27.14
C VAL A 109 -4.10 29.09 26.19
N LEU A 110 -3.12 28.38 26.75
CA LEU A 110 -2.12 27.66 25.97
C LEU A 110 -2.75 26.59 25.08
N ALA A 111 -3.72 25.81 25.58
CA ALA A 111 -4.42 24.81 24.78
C ALA A 111 -5.24 25.42 23.63
N GLY A 112 -5.88 26.58 23.86
CA GLY A 112 -6.60 27.30 22.81
C GLY A 112 -5.66 27.80 21.71
N GLU A 113 -4.55 28.44 22.10
CA GLU A 113 -3.52 28.88 21.16
C GLU A 113 -2.86 27.70 20.43
N LEU A 114 -2.63 26.58 21.13
CA LEU A 114 -2.08 25.35 20.55
C LEU A 114 -2.99 24.82 19.44
N GLN A 115 -4.29 24.66 19.72
CA GLN A 115 -5.24 24.12 18.74
C GLN A 115 -5.35 25.00 17.50
N GLU A 116 -5.35 26.32 17.69
CA GLU A 116 -5.33 27.28 16.59
C GLU A 116 -4.06 27.13 15.74
N LYS A 117 -2.89 27.01 16.39
CA LYS A 117 -1.61 26.84 15.71
C LYS A 117 -1.48 25.48 15.04
N GLU A 118 -1.95 24.40 15.64
CA GLU A 118 -1.98 23.07 15.03
C GLU A 118 -2.82 23.08 13.75
N ALA A 119 -3.98 23.75 13.77
CA ALA A 119 -4.83 23.90 12.59
C ALA A 119 -4.10 24.68 11.49
N GLU A 120 -3.46 25.81 11.82
CA GLU A 120 -2.65 26.59 10.87
C GLU A 120 -1.50 25.76 10.27
N PHE A 121 -0.75 25.03 11.10
CA PHE A 121 0.36 24.21 10.65
C PHE A 121 -0.08 23.05 9.76
N SER A 122 -1.20 22.41 10.08
CA SER A 122 -1.81 21.36 9.25
C SER A 122 -2.12 21.88 7.84
N HIS A 123 -2.73 23.07 7.74
CA HIS A 123 -2.98 23.71 6.44
C HIS A 123 -1.70 24.00 5.66
N ILE A 124 -0.65 24.48 6.33
CA ILE A 124 0.66 24.73 5.69
C ILE A 124 1.25 23.43 5.17
N THR A 125 1.24 22.34 5.95
CA THR A 125 1.73 21.02 5.50
C THR A 125 1.02 20.59 4.22
N VAL A 126 -0.31 20.68 4.19
CA VAL A 126 -1.11 20.31 3.01
C VAL A 126 -0.73 21.15 1.79
N ILE A 127 -0.57 22.46 1.95
CA ILE A 127 -0.16 23.36 0.86
C ILE A 127 1.23 22.99 0.34
N VAL A 128 2.19 22.75 1.23
CA VAL A 128 3.57 22.35 0.85
C VAL A 128 3.56 21.04 0.08
N VAL A 129 2.80 20.04 0.53
CA VAL A 129 2.66 18.75 -0.17
C VAL A 129 2.06 18.94 -1.56
N ILE A 130 1.00 19.74 -1.68
CA ILE A 130 0.37 20.04 -2.98
C ILE A 130 1.38 20.72 -3.89
N ALA A 131 2.13 21.71 -3.39
CA ALA A 131 3.16 22.40 -4.15
C ALA A 131 4.27 21.44 -4.63
N LEU A 132 4.73 20.52 -3.77
CA LEU A 132 5.72 19.50 -4.14
C LEU A 132 5.17 18.51 -5.17
N ALA A 133 3.91 18.09 -5.04
CA ALA A 133 3.26 17.21 -6.01
C ALA A 133 3.10 17.89 -7.37
N LEU A 134 2.70 19.17 -7.39
CA LEU A 134 2.63 19.98 -8.60
C LEU A 134 4.01 20.18 -9.23
N LEU A 135 5.04 20.48 -8.43
CA LEU A 135 6.42 20.62 -8.91
C LEU A 135 6.94 19.30 -9.50
N TRP A 136 6.67 18.17 -8.86
CA TRP A 136 7.01 16.85 -9.38
C TRP A 136 6.27 16.54 -10.69
N PHE A 137 4.99 16.87 -10.77
CA PHE A 137 4.19 16.72 -11.99
C PHE A 137 4.76 17.58 -13.13
N CYS A 138 5.00 18.87 -12.88
CA CYS A 138 5.64 19.78 -13.83
C CYS A 138 7.01 19.26 -14.28
N ALA A 139 7.87 18.81 -13.35
CA ALA A 139 9.17 18.24 -13.68
C ALA A 139 9.05 16.98 -14.56
N THR A 140 8.07 16.12 -14.28
CA THR A 140 7.78 14.92 -15.08
C THR A 140 7.31 15.26 -16.50
N CYS A 141 6.52 16.33 -16.65
CA CYS A 141 6.07 16.83 -17.95
C CYS A 141 7.16 17.58 -18.73
N CYS A 142 8.04 18.32 -18.05
CA CYS A 142 9.09 19.12 -18.68
C CYS A 142 10.30 18.28 -19.12
N ILE A 143 10.66 17.21 -18.39
CA ILE A 143 11.80 16.35 -18.72
C ILE A 143 11.39 15.34 -19.82
N PRO A 144 11.94 15.43 -21.05
CA PRO A 144 11.46 14.62 -22.18
C PRO A 144 11.54 13.11 -21.96
N SER A 145 12.58 12.62 -21.28
CA SER A 145 12.75 11.19 -20.97
C SER A 145 11.65 10.68 -20.02
N ARG A 146 11.36 11.44 -18.97
CA ARG A 146 10.28 11.12 -18.01
C ARG A 146 8.91 11.21 -18.64
N ARG A 147 8.67 12.26 -19.44
CA ARG A 147 7.41 12.42 -20.19
C ARG A 147 7.15 11.24 -21.11
N ARG A 148 8.15 10.81 -21.91
CA ARG A 148 8.02 9.64 -22.80
C ARG A 148 7.71 8.37 -22.01
N HIS A 149 8.37 8.17 -20.88
CA HIS A 149 8.13 6.99 -20.04
C HIS A 149 6.75 7.02 -19.36
N ALA A 150 6.32 8.18 -18.85
CA ALA A 150 4.98 8.37 -18.29
C ALA A 150 3.91 8.17 -19.36
N TYR A 151 4.10 8.74 -20.56
CA TYR A 151 3.21 8.53 -21.69
C TYR A 151 3.15 7.06 -22.10
N LYS A 152 4.30 6.36 -22.19
CA LYS A 152 4.33 4.92 -22.48
C LYS A 152 3.51 4.13 -21.45
N LYS A 153 3.69 4.41 -20.15
CA LYS A 153 2.92 3.75 -19.08
C LYS A 153 1.42 4.05 -19.14
N VAL A 154 1.05 5.31 -19.31
CA VAL A 154 -0.36 5.71 -19.42
C VAL A 154 -0.98 5.12 -20.68
N SER A 155 -0.27 5.15 -21.80
CA SER A 155 -0.69 4.55 -23.06
C SER A 155 -0.86 3.04 -22.93
N GLN A 156 0.07 2.32 -22.31
CA GLN A 156 -0.06 0.88 -22.03
C GLN A 156 -1.24 0.57 -21.10
N THR A 157 -1.57 1.49 -20.19
CA THR A 157 -2.72 1.35 -19.28
C THR A 157 -4.05 1.56 -20.00
N LEU A 158 -4.12 2.56 -20.89
CA LEU A 158 -5.33 2.91 -21.64
C LEU A 158 -5.57 2.02 -22.87
N SER A 159 -4.48 1.67 -23.54
CA SER A 159 -4.40 0.83 -24.71
C SER A 159 -3.42 -0.31 -24.42
N PRO A 160 -3.91 -1.41 -23.79
CA PRO A 160 -3.10 -2.60 -23.57
C PRO A 160 -2.39 -3.00 -24.86
N PRO A 161 -1.09 -3.35 -24.82
CA PRO A 161 -0.41 -3.86 -25.99
C PRO A 161 -1.17 -5.09 -26.54
N ASP A 162 -1.21 -5.19 -27.86
CA ASP A 162 -1.65 -6.43 -28.50
C ASP A 162 -0.57 -7.50 -28.24
N ASP A 163 -0.97 -8.76 -28.00
CA ASP A 163 -0.05 -9.84 -27.56
C ASP A 163 1.07 -10.15 -28.59
N GLU A 164 1.00 -9.54 -29.78
CA GLU A 164 1.98 -9.67 -30.86
C GLU A 164 3.12 -8.65 -30.76
N ASP A 165 2.96 -7.60 -29.93
CA ASP A 165 3.90 -6.46 -29.80
C ASP A 165 4.80 -6.57 -28.55
N ASP A 166 4.70 -7.69 -27.79
CA ASP A 166 5.61 -8.02 -26.69
C ASP A 166 6.95 -8.59 -27.22
N SER A 167 7.43 -8.06 -28.34
CA SER A 167 8.80 -8.31 -28.73
C SER A 167 9.71 -7.54 -27.77
N ASP A 168 10.25 -8.26 -26.78
CA ASP A 168 11.68 -8.09 -26.54
C ASP A 168 12.36 -8.30 -27.91
N ASP A 169 12.55 -7.18 -28.62
CA ASP A 169 13.14 -7.14 -29.97
C ASP A 169 14.54 -7.76 -29.95
N ASP A 170 15.16 -7.81 -28.77
CA ASP A 170 16.47 -8.36 -28.51
C ASP A 170 16.48 -9.90 -28.37
N ALA A 171 15.32 -10.56 -28.14
CA ALA A 171 15.27 -12.00 -27.99
C ALA A 171 15.36 -12.72 -29.34
N THR A 172 16.30 -13.66 -29.44
CA THR A 172 16.51 -14.42 -30.68
C THR A 172 15.29 -15.28 -31.02
N PRO A 173 15.03 -15.60 -32.31
CA PRO A 173 13.92 -16.49 -32.69
C PRO A 173 13.94 -17.84 -31.97
N GLU A 174 15.13 -18.38 -31.71
CA GLU A 174 15.32 -19.63 -30.96
C GLU A 174 14.90 -19.51 -29.49
N GLU A 175 15.23 -18.40 -28.83
CA GLU A 175 14.78 -18.12 -27.47
C GLU A 175 13.27 -17.95 -27.40
N LYS A 176 12.66 -17.25 -28.36
CA LYS A 176 11.21 -17.10 -28.47
C LYS A 176 10.51 -18.45 -28.67
N GLU A 177 11.06 -19.34 -29.51
CA GLU A 177 10.51 -20.69 -29.70
C GLU A 177 10.66 -21.54 -28.44
N LYS A 178 11.83 -21.48 -27.78
CA LYS A 178 12.07 -22.19 -26.52
C LYS A 178 11.13 -21.73 -25.41
N GLU A 179 10.88 -20.42 -25.32
CA GLU A 179 9.94 -19.84 -24.37
C GLU A 179 8.50 -20.29 -24.68
N LYS A 180 8.06 -20.18 -25.94
CA LYS A 180 6.74 -20.69 -26.36
C LYS A 180 6.58 -22.18 -26.05
N LYS A 181 7.60 -22.98 -26.29
CA LYS A 181 7.60 -24.42 -25.97
C LYS A 181 7.52 -24.66 -24.46
N ALA A 182 8.25 -23.88 -23.66
CA ALA A 182 8.18 -23.95 -22.21
C ALA A 182 6.83 -23.48 -21.68
N GLN A 183 6.19 -22.49 -22.29
CA GLN A 183 4.86 -22.01 -21.93
C GLN A 183 3.77 -23.06 -22.23
N LEU A 184 3.95 -23.86 -23.28
CA LEU A 184 3.01 -24.93 -23.66
C LEU A 184 3.24 -26.26 -22.90
N ASP A 185 4.43 -26.46 -22.33
CA ASP A 185 4.77 -27.68 -21.58
C ASP A 185 4.03 -27.73 -20.21
N PRO A 186 3.13 -28.71 -19.98
CA PRO A 186 2.43 -28.87 -18.70
C PRO A 186 3.34 -29.07 -17.49
N GLU A 187 4.59 -29.48 -17.66
CA GLU A 187 5.53 -29.70 -16.56
C GLU A 187 6.38 -28.46 -16.27
N SER A 188 6.44 -27.51 -17.20
CA SER A 188 7.19 -26.27 -17.05
C SER A 188 6.71 -25.42 -15.87
N LYS A 189 7.66 -24.66 -15.30
CA LYS A 189 7.36 -23.64 -14.29
C LYS A 189 6.67 -22.44 -14.92
N ASP A 190 7.04 -22.12 -16.16
CA ASP A 190 6.58 -20.97 -16.94
C ASP A 190 5.36 -21.31 -17.80
N PHE A 191 4.62 -22.37 -17.44
CA PHE A 191 3.41 -22.78 -18.12
C PHE A 191 2.40 -21.62 -18.20
N ILE A 192 1.84 -21.40 -19.40
CA ILE A 192 1.02 -20.24 -19.80
C ILE A 192 -0.13 -19.91 -18.85
N ALA A 193 -0.67 -20.92 -18.18
CA ALA A 193 -1.75 -20.76 -17.22
C ALA A 193 -1.32 -21.28 -15.84
N PRO A 194 -0.76 -20.43 -14.95
CA PRO A 194 -0.42 -20.84 -13.60
C PRO A 194 -1.62 -21.45 -12.86
N GLY A 195 -1.35 -22.26 -11.84
CA GLY A 195 -2.38 -22.95 -11.09
C GLY A 195 -3.30 -21.96 -10.38
N ASN A 196 -4.60 -22.08 -10.59
CA ASN A 196 -5.63 -21.31 -9.91
C ASN A 196 -6.95 -22.07 -9.92
N ILE A 197 -7.56 -22.20 -8.74
CA ILE A 197 -8.74 -23.06 -8.54
C ILE A 197 -9.99 -22.57 -9.29
N TYR A 198 -10.11 -21.26 -9.53
CA TYR A 198 -11.21 -20.69 -10.31
C TYR A 198 -11.05 -21.02 -11.80
N ARG A 199 -9.85 -20.86 -12.35
CA ARG A 199 -9.53 -21.26 -13.74
C ARG A 199 -9.68 -22.77 -13.96
N LEU A 200 -9.41 -23.58 -12.94
CA LEU A 200 -9.70 -25.02 -12.99
C LEU A 200 -11.19 -25.30 -13.25
N LEU A 201 -12.10 -24.54 -12.63
CA LEU A 201 -13.55 -24.68 -12.82
C LEU A 201 -14.03 -24.16 -14.18
N ALA A 202 -13.31 -23.22 -14.78
CA ALA A 202 -13.52 -22.78 -16.15
C ALA A 202 -13.27 -23.93 -17.13
N VAL A 203 -12.09 -24.57 -17.00
CA VAL A 203 -11.60 -25.59 -17.94
C VAL A 203 -12.24 -26.97 -17.69
N LEU A 204 -12.35 -27.40 -16.43
CA LEU A 204 -12.92 -28.69 -16.04
C LEU A 204 -14.41 -28.54 -15.69
N HIS A 205 -15.23 -28.14 -16.65
CA HIS A 205 -16.68 -27.97 -16.46
C HIS A 205 -17.40 -29.31 -16.13
N PRO A 206 -18.66 -29.30 -15.63
CA PRO A 206 -19.36 -30.51 -15.20
C PRO A 206 -19.51 -31.59 -16.28
N GLY A 207 -19.50 -31.21 -17.56
CA GLY A 207 -19.53 -32.14 -18.69
C GLY A 207 -18.25 -32.98 -18.84
N VAL A 208 -17.11 -32.53 -18.31
CA VAL A 208 -15.82 -33.24 -18.38
C VAL A 208 -15.61 -34.15 -17.17
N ILE A 209 -15.89 -33.64 -15.97
CA ILE A 209 -15.55 -34.32 -14.70
C ILE A 209 -16.76 -34.81 -13.91
N GLY A 210 -17.99 -34.50 -14.36
CA GLY A 210 -19.23 -34.76 -13.64
C GLY A 210 -19.55 -33.69 -12.59
N TYR A 211 -20.84 -33.47 -12.33
CA TYR A 211 -21.32 -32.46 -11.39
C TYR A 211 -20.81 -32.65 -9.95
N VAL A 212 -20.71 -33.89 -9.48
CA VAL A 212 -20.31 -34.18 -8.08
C VAL A 212 -18.84 -33.82 -7.85
N ALA A 213 -17.95 -34.10 -8.80
CA ALA A 213 -16.54 -33.72 -8.68
C ALA A 213 -16.38 -32.21 -8.84
N TRP A 214 -17.08 -31.64 -9.82
CA TRP A 214 -17.08 -30.20 -10.06
C TRP A 214 -17.57 -29.40 -8.84
N SER A 215 -18.67 -29.82 -8.20
CA SER A 215 -19.22 -29.13 -7.03
C SER A 215 -18.27 -29.16 -5.83
N LYS A 216 -17.52 -30.25 -5.63
CA LYS A 216 -16.45 -30.32 -4.63
C LYS A 216 -15.34 -29.29 -4.89
N PHE A 217 -14.94 -29.10 -6.16
CA PHE A 217 -13.96 -28.07 -6.51
C PHE A 217 -14.53 -26.66 -6.39
N ALA A 218 -15.80 -26.45 -6.75
CA ALA A 218 -16.49 -25.19 -6.59
C ALA A 218 -16.58 -24.78 -5.11
N PHE A 219 -16.86 -25.73 -4.22
CA PHE A 219 -16.85 -25.49 -2.78
C PHE A 219 -15.45 -25.12 -2.25
N LYS A 220 -14.39 -25.82 -2.68
CA LYS A 220 -13.00 -25.45 -2.35
C LYS A 220 -12.65 -24.05 -2.86
N ALA A 221 -13.08 -23.69 -4.06
CA ALA A 221 -12.89 -22.36 -4.63
C ALA A 221 -13.63 -21.29 -3.81
N ALA A 222 -14.86 -21.57 -3.38
CA ALA A 222 -15.64 -20.65 -2.54
C ALA A 222 -14.97 -20.39 -1.18
N ILE A 223 -14.43 -21.43 -0.53
CA ILE A 223 -13.64 -21.28 0.71
C ILE A 223 -12.37 -20.45 0.44
N CYS A 224 -11.68 -20.73 -0.67
CA CYS A 224 -10.48 -19.98 -1.04
C CYS A 224 -10.80 -18.49 -1.25
N ALA A 225 -11.89 -18.18 -1.96
CA ALA A 225 -12.33 -16.81 -2.19
C ALA A 225 -12.67 -16.10 -0.88
N TYR A 226 -13.41 -16.78 0.00
CA TYR A 226 -13.72 -16.28 1.33
C TYR A 226 -12.43 -15.95 2.10
N MET A 227 -11.46 -16.85 2.15
CA MET A 227 -10.19 -16.61 2.86
C MET A 227 -9.37 -15.47 2.24
N GLN A 228 -9.30 -15.38 0.91
CA GLN A 228 -8.57 -14.34 0.19
C GLN A 228 -9.13 -12.93 0.47
N LEU A 229 -10.43 -12.78 0.70
CA LEU A 229 -11.07 -11.51 1.02
C LEU A 229 -11.15 -11.24 2.52
N PHE A 230 -11.50 -12.25 3.30
CA PHE A 230 -11.72 -12.12 4.74
C PHE A 230 -10.44 -11.80 5.50
N LEU A 231 -9.31 -12.43 5.16
CA LEU A 231 -8.06 -12.22 5.89
C LEU A 231 -7.56 -10.77 5.77
N PRO A 232 -7.40 -10.17 4.58
CA PRO A 232 -7.01 -8.77 4.46
C PRO A 232 -8.05 -7.83 5.08
N TYR A 233 -9.34 -8.10 4.89
CA TYR A 233 -10.41 -7.32 5.50
C TYR A 233 -10.31 -7.28 7.03
N SER A 234 -10.08 -8.44 7.66
CA SER A 234 -9.94 -8.55 9.11
C SER A 234 -8.71 -7.80 9.63
N ILE A 235 -7.61 -7.81 8.87
CA ILE A 235 -6.40 -7.05 9.20
C ILE A 235 -6.70 -5.54 9.15
N ILE A 236 -7.32 -5.06 8.06
CA ILE A 236 -7.70 -3.65 7.88
C ILE A 236 -8.62 -3.20 9.02
N LYS A 237 -9.66 -3.98 9.30
CA LYS A 237 -10.62 -3.68 10.37
C LYS A 237 -9.95 -3.68 11.75
N GLY A 238 -9.02 -4.60 12.01
CA GLY A 238 -8.24 -4.64 13.24
C GLY A 238 -7.42 -3.37 13.43
N ILE A 239 -6.76 -2.90 12.37
CA ILE A 239 -5.98 -1.65 12.41
C ILE A 239 -6.89 -0.46 12.71
N PHE A 240 -8.02 -0.31 12.00
CA PHE A 240 -8.93 0.81 12.26
C PHE A 240 -9.63 0.74 13.63
N LYS A 241 -9.72 -0.45 14.24
CA LYS A 241 -10.22 -0.59 15.62
C LYS A 241 -9.16 -0.17 16.65
N GLU A 242 -7.89 -0.48 16.38
CA GLU A 242 -6.78 -0.15 17.29
C GLU A 242 -6.28 1.27 17.12
N TRP A 243 -6.35 1.82 15.91
CA TRP A 243 -5.72 3.08 15.53
C TRP A 243 -6.74 4.06 14.95
N ALA A 244 -6.77 5.25 15.53
CA ALA A 244 -7.48 6.42 14.99
C ALA A 244 -6.51 7.31 14.21
N ILE A 245 -6.98 7.88 13.11
CA ILE A 245 -6.28 8.97 12.43
C ILE A 245 -6.54 10.24 13.24
N LEU A 246 -5.50 10.87 13.77
CA LEU A 246 -5.63 12.10 14.55
C LEU A 246 -5.68 13.34 13.66
N GLY A 247 -4.87 13.37 12.60
CA GLY A 247 -4.76 14.52 11.72
C GLY A 247 -3.55 14.46 10.80
N VAL A 248 -3.10 15.64 10.35
CA VAL A 248 -1.90 15.79 9.53
C VAL A 248 -0.72 16.19 10.43
N LYS A 249 0.45 15.60 10.22
CA LYS A 249 1.68 15.91 10.97
C LYS A 249 2.11 17.35 10.76
N SER A 250 2.68 17.97 11.81
CA SER A 250 3.20 19.34 11.72
C SER A 250 4.48 19.39 10.87
N PRO A 251 4.77 20.51 10.17
CA PRO A 251 6.03 20.70 9.45
C PRO A 251 7.25 20.57 10.35
N VAL A 252 7.12 21.05 11.60
CA VAL A 252 8.19 21.01 12.62
C VAL A 252 8.61 19.58 12.92
N TRP A 253 7.67 18.63 12.96
CA TRP A 253 7.99 17.21 13.14
C TRP A 253 8.95 16.71 12.06
N PHE A 254 8.74 17.11 10.80
CA PHE A 254 9.62 16.73 9.69
C PHE A 254 11.00 17.36 9.79
N ALA A 255 11.10 18.62 10.23
CA ALA A 255 12.38 19.28 10.42
C ALA A 255 13.21 18.58 11.51
N LEU A 256 12.58 18.28 12.65
CA LEU A 256 13.25 17.62 13.79
C LEU A 256 13.60 16.15 13.50
N ASN A 257 12.81 15.46 12.67
CA ASN A 257 13.00 14.03 12.38
C ASN A 257 13.47 13.77 10.94
N ALA A 258 14.02 14.76 10.24
CA ALA A 258 14.28 14.69 8.79
C ALA A 258 15.10 13.46 8.37
N MET A 259 16.17 13.14 9.12
CA MET A 259 17.04 11.98 8.80
C MET A 259 16.33 10.64 9.01
N THR A 260 15.66 10.47 10.15
CA THR A 260 14.85 9.28 10.44
C THR A 260 13.73 9.12 9.42
N PHE A 261 13.08 10.23 9.07
CA PHE A 261 12.04 10.29 8.06
C PHE A 261 12.53 9.81 6.70
N ILE A 262 13.65 10.36 6.20
CA ILE A 262 14.21 10.02 4.89
C ILE A 262 14.58 8.53 4.81
N THR A 263 15.25 8.02 5.84
CA THR A 263 15.66 6.60 5.88
C THR A 263 14.47 5.66 5.94
N MET A 264 13.46 5.96 6.77
CA MET A 264 12.20 5.21 6.80
C MET A 264 11.47 5.29 5.46
N PHE A 265 11.37 6.47 4.86
CA PHE A 265 10.69 6.65 3.58
C PHE A 265 11.35 5.84 2.46
N ALA A 266 12.69 5.82 2.39
CA ALA A 266 13.42 5.02 1.41
C ALA A 266 13.19 3.52 1.61
N ALA A 267 13.27 3.03 2.86
CA ALA A 267 13.05 1.62 3.19
C ALA A 267 11.60 1.18 2.88
N LEU A 268 10.61 1.98 3.30
CA LEU A 268 9.20 1.72 3.07
C LEU A 268 8.83 1.83 1.60
N GLY A 269 9.38 2.80 0.89
CA GLY A 269 9.19 2.97 -0.56
C GLY A 269 9.69 1.76 -1.34
N SER A 270 10.85 1.21 -0.98
CA SER A 270 11.38 -0.03 -1.55
C SER A 270 10.44 -1.21 -1.31
N LEU A 271 10.01 -1.41 -0.06
CA LEU A 271 9.14 -2.51 0.32
C LEU A 271 7.76 -2.44 -0.36
N CYS A 272 7.14 -1.25 -0.39
CA CYS A 272 5.88 -1.01 -1.09
C CYS A 272 6.02 -1.25 -2.60
N SER A 273 7.14 -0.85 -3.21
CA SER A 273 7.39 -1.06 -4.64
C SER A 273 7.56 -2.55 -4.99
N LEU A 274 8.28 -3.31 -4.17
CA LEU A 274 8.41 -4.76 -4.33
C LEU A 274 7.04 -5.45 -4.25
N PHE A 275 6.24 -5.08 -3.25
CA PHE A 275 4.91 -5.64 -3.05
C PHE A 275 3.94 -5.27 -4.19
N GLN A 276 4.01 -4.02 -4.66
CA GLN A 276 3.23 -3.57 -5.81
C GLN A 276 3.61 -4.32 -7.09
N GLY A 277 4.91 -4.49 -7.35
CA GLY A 277 5.39 -5.27 -8.50
C GLY A 277 4.88 -6.72 -8.45
N ARG A 278 4.83 -7.32 -7.26
CA ARG A 278 4.24 -8.66 -7.07
C ARG A 278 2.74 -8.68 -7.40
N CYS A 279 1.99 -7.73 -6.89
CA CYS A 279 0.55 -7.59 -7.16
C CYS A 279 0.26 -7.36 -8.65
N ALA A 280 1.05 -6.50 -9.30
CA ALA A 280 0.95 -6.25 -10.73
C ALA A 280 1.18 -7.53 -11.53
N LYS A 281 2.26 -8.27 -11.22
CA LYS A 281 2.56 -9.55 -11.85
C LYS A 281 1.44 -10.58 -11.63
N ASN A 282 0.85 -10.67 -10.44
CA ASN A 282 -0.26 -11.59 -10.18
C ASN A 282 -1.53 -11.25 -11.00
N MET A 283 -1.80 -9.95 -11.21
CA MET A 283 -2.89 -9.50 -12.10
C MET A 283 -2.58 -9.80 -13.57
N GLU A 284 -1.35 -9.58 -14.02
CA GLU A 284 -0.88 -9.85 -15.38
C GLU A 284 -0.87 -11.35 -15.71
N ASP A 285 -0.26 -12.18 -14.86
CA ASP A 285 -0.28 -13.66 -14.98
C ASP A 285 -1.73 -14.19 -14.98
N GLY A 286 -2.61 -13.57 -14.20
CA GLY A 286 -4.04 -13.85 -14.17
C GLY A 286 -4.74 -13.47 -15.48
N LEU A 287 -4.42 -12.30 -16.03
CA LEU A 287 -4.93 -11.81 -17.30
C LEU A 287 -4.55 -12.75 -18.44
N HIS A 288 -3.26 -13.02 -18.65
CA HIS A 288 -2.79 -13.82 -19.78
C HIS A 288 -3.42 -15.20 -19.79
N ALA A 289 -3.49 -15.84 -18.63
CA ALA A 289 -4.09 -17.16 -18.53
C ALA A 289 -5.61 -17.17 -18.76
N ASN A 290 -6.34 -16.20 -18.18
CA ASN A 290 -7.78 -16.08 -18.41
C ASN A 290 -8.07 -15.74 -19.87
N PHE A 291 -7.27 -14.87 -20.47
CA PHE A 291 -7.37 -14.52 -21.88
C PHE A 291 -7.14 -15.75 -22.76
N TYR A 292 -6.05 -16.50 -22.52
CA TYR A 292 -5.73 -17.74 -23.24
C TYR A 292 -6.87 -18.77 -23.18
N ILE A 293 -7.40 -19.05 -21.98
CA ILE A 293 -8.53 -20.00 -21.79
C ILE A 293 -9.78 -19.56 -22.57
N LEU A 294 -10.04 -18.26 -22.63
CA LEU A 294 -11.23 -17.73 -23.31
C LEU A 294 -11.06 -17.64 -24.83
N THR A 295 -9.83 -17.49 -25.33
CA THR A 295 -9.52 -17.37 -26.76
C THR A 295 -9.18 -18.70 -27.40
N HIS A 296 -8.81 -19.74 -26.67
CA HIS A 296 -8.42 -21.03 -27.25
C HIS A 296 -9.45 -22.15 -27.00
N LYS A 297 -9.58 -23.07 -27.95
CA LYS A 297 -10.41 -24.28 -27.91
C LYS A 297 -9.57 -25.51 -28.25
N GLY A 298 -10.08 -26.69 -27.88
CA GLY A 298 -9.42 -27.95 -28.22
C GLY A 298 -9.57 -28.31 -29.70
N PRO A 299 -8.64 -29.11 -30.26
CA PRO A 299 -8.60 -29.40 -31.67
C PRO A 299 -9.86 -30.11 -32.18
N GLY A 300 -10.35 -29.66 -33.33
CA GLY A 300 -11.49 -30.25 -34.05
C GLY A 300 -12.88 -29.85 -33.54
N GLY A 301 -13.01 -28.85 -32.66
CA GLY A 301 -14.31 -28.40 -32.12
C GLY A 301 -15.10 -29.46 -31.32
N ALA A 302 -14.62 -30.71 -31.33
CA ALA A 302 -15.17 -31.84 -30.64
C ALA A 302 -14.86 -31.69 -29.15
N ARG A 303 -15.80 -31.11 -28.42
CA ARG A 303 -15.82 -31.20 -26.96
C ARG A 303 -15.91 -32.68 -26.59
N SER A 304 -14.77 -33.20 -26.17
CA SER A 304 -14.47 -34.56 -25.69
C SER A 304 -15.72 -35.39 -25.32
N PRO A 305 -15.73 -36.67 -25.75
CA PRO A 305 -15.07 -37.61 -24.86
C PRO A 305 -14.23 -38.65 -25.60
N ALA A 306 -12.95 -38.74 -25.26
CA ALA A 306 -12.38 -40.06 -25.03
C ALA A 306 -12.11 -40.14 -23.52
N PRO A 307 -13.07 -40.64 -22.73
CA PRO A 307 -12.79 -41.01 -21.36
C PRO A 307 -11.88 -42.24 -21.49
N GLY A 308 -10.63 -42.14 -21.06
CA GLY A 308 -9.78 -43.33 -20.96
C GLY A 308 -10.51 -44.38 -20.12
N GLY A 309 -11.04 -45.43 -20.76
CA GLY A 309 -11.49 -46.71 -20.22
C GLY A 309 -12.58 -46.74 -19.14
N GLY A 310 -13.02 -45.61 -18.59
CA GLY A 310 -14.00 -45.54 -17.52
C GLY A 310 -15.42 -45.51 -18.05
N VAL A 311 -16.24 -46.50 -17.64
CA VAL A 311 -17.69 -46.65 -17.89
C VAL A 311 -18.36 -45.28 -18.09
N ALA A 312 -18.74 -44.99 -19.34
CA ALA A 312 -19.44 -43.77 -19.69
C ALA A 312 -20.73 -43.69 -18.86
N PHE A 313 -20.77 -42.75 -17.90
CA PHE A 313 -21.94 -42.54 -17.07
C PHE A 313 -23.08 -42.07 -18.00
N LYS A 314 -24.02 -42.98 -18.28
CA LYS A 314 -25.05 -42.88 -19.34
C LYS A 314 -26.12 -41.80 -19.11
N GLY A 315 -25.83 -40.79 -18.29
CA GLY A 315 -26.75 -39.71 -17.92
C GLY A 315 -26.08 -38.34 -17.77
N ALA A 316 -24.83 -38.16 -18.20
CA ALA A 316 -24.23 -36.83 -18.24
C ALA A 316 -24.88 -36.02 -19.37
N SER A 317 -25.85 -35.17 -19.03
CA SER A 317 -26.43 -34.19 -19.95
C SER A 317 -25.30 -33.39 -20.58
N SER A 318 -25.12 -33.55 -21.89
CA SER A 318 -24.16 -32.78 -22.67
C SER A 318 -24.43 -31.29 -22.45
N PHE A 319 -23.51 -30.60 -21.77
CA PHE A 319 -23.58 -29.14 -21.68
C PHE A 319 -23.45 -28.59 -23.09
N GLY A 320 -24.47 -27.85 -23.52
CA GLY A 320 -24.44 -27.21 -24.84
C GLY A 320 -23.21 -26.30 -25.03
N PRO A 321 -22.81 -26.04 -26.29
CA PRO A 321 -21.80 -25.06 -26.69
C PRO A 321 -21.80 -23.80 -25.83
N THR A 322 -22.97 -23.19 -25.71
CA THR A 322 -23.23 -21.96 -24.97
C THR A 322 -22.99 -22.09 -23.47
N ALA A 323 -23.47 -23.17 -22.83
CA ALA A 323 -23.40 -23.31 -21.37
C ALA A 323 -21.95 -23.44 -20.87
N VAL A 324 -21.08 -24.15 -21.60
CA VAL A 324 -19.64 -24.19 -21.27
C VAL A 324 -18.98 -22.82 -21.48
N ARG A 325 -19.35 -22.08 -22.54
CA ARG A 325 -18.80 -20.74 -22.79
C ARG A 325 -19.18 -19.78 -21.66
N VAL A 326 -20.42 -19.85 -21.18
CA VAL A 326 -20.89 -19.08 -20.03
C VAL A 326 -20.12 -19.48 -18.77
N ASN A 327 -19.90 -20.79 -18.55
CA ASN A 327 -19.11 -21.28 -17.42
C ASN A 327 -17.66 -20.78 -17.46
N GLU A 328 -16.98 -20.91 -18.60
CA GLU A 328 -15.62 -20.42 -18.80
C GLU A 328 -15.53 -18.91 -18.53
N LEU A 329 -16.43 -18.13 -19.13
CA LEU A 329 -16.49 -16.68 -18.94
C LEU A 329 -16.70 -16.31 -17.48
N PHE A 330 -17.66 -16.94 -16.80
CA PHE A 330 -17.97 -16.67 -15.40
C PHE A 330 -16.76 -16.94 -14.49
N TRP A 331 -16.15 -18.12 -14.60
CA TRP A 331 -15.04 -18.50 -13.72
C TRP A 331 -13.74 -17.75 -14.03
N CYS A 332 -13.46 -17.44 -15.30
CA CYS A 332 -12.33 -16.58 -15.66
C CYS A 332 -12.54 -15.14 -15.18
N ALA A 333 -13.75 -14.59 -15.31
CA ALA A 333 -14.09 -13.27 -14.77
C ALA A 333 -13.95 -13.25 -13.24
N LEU A 334 -14.47 -14.27 -12.55
CA LEU A 334 -14.32 -14.41 -11.10
C LEU A 334 -12.84 -14.53 -10.70
N SER A 335 -12.05 -15.33 -11.41
CA SER A 335 -10.61 -15.42 -11.18
C SER A 335 -9.93 -14.07 -11.27
N MET A 336 -10.26 -13.27 -12.29
CA MET A 336 -9.66 -11.95 -12.47
C MET A 336 -10.10 -10.98 -11.37
N MET A 337 -11.39 -10.96 -11.03
CA MET A 337 -11.92 -10.14 -9.94
C MET A 337 -11.23 -10.47 -8.62
N MET A 338 -11.05 -11.76 -8.31
CA MET A 338 -10.38 -12.20 -7.09
C MET A 338 -8.92 -11.75 -7.05
N ASN A 339 -8.16 -11.89 -8.14
CA ASN A 339 -6.78 -11.41 -8.22
C ASN A 339 -6.71 -9.88 -7.99
N ILE A 340 -7.57 -9.11 -8.66
CA ILE A 340 -7.62 -7.65 -8.50
C ILE A 340 -7.97 -7.26 -7.06
N SER A 341 -9.09 -7.78 -6.52
CA SER A 341 -9.56 -7.39 -5.20
C SER A 341 -8.57 -7.77 -4.11
N MET A 342 -7.99 -8.97 -4.21
CA MET A 342 -7.03 -9.45 -3.22
C MET A 342 -5.73 -8.65 -3.30
N SER A 343 -5.16 -8.40 -4.49
CA SER A 343 -3.98 -7.55 -4.65
C SER A 343 -4.18 -6.14 -4.08
N LEU A 344 -5.31 -5.49 -4.35
CA LEU A 344 -5.59 -4.15 -3.83
C LEU A 344 -5.77 -4.14 -2.30
N MET A 345 -6.51 -5.11 -1.74
CA MET A 345 -6.70 -5.18 -0.29
C MET A 345 -5.39 -5.48 0.44
N LEU A 346 -4.53 -6.33 -0.13
CA LEU A 346 -3.21 -6.62 0.44
C LEU A 346 -2.30 -5.38 0.41
N GLN A 347 -2.34 -4.58 -0.66
CA GLN A 347 -1.61 -3.30 -0.69
C GLN A 347 -2.11 -2.34 0.39
N LEU A 348 -3.42 -2.22 0.55
CA LEU A 348 -4.00 -1.41 1.61
C LEU A 348 -3.59 -1.90 3.01
N CYS A 349 -3.62 -3.22 3.25
CA CYS A 349 -3.10 -3.83 4.49
C CYS A 349 -1.65 -3.42 4.73
N MET A 350 -0.81 -3.49 3.70
CA MET A 350 0.60 -3.14 3.79
C MET A 350 0.78 -1.67 4.17
N PHE A 351 0.06 -0.76 3.50
CA PHE A 351 0.14 0.67 3.82
C PHE A 351 -0.32 0.97 5.23
N LEU A 352 -1.44 0.39 5.67
CA LEU A 352 -1.96 0.60 7.02
C LEU A 352 -1.00 0.04 8.08
N LYS A 353 -0.44 -1.16 7.87
CA LYS A 353 0.51 -1.77 8.82
C LYS A 353 1.81 -0.99 8.91
N ILE A 354 2.30 -0.47 7.79
CA ILE A 354 3.45 0.43 7.76
C ILE A 354 3.11 1.75 8.47
N ALA A 355 1.93 2.31 8.24
CA ALA A 355 1.51 3.58 8.83
C ALA A 355 1.43 3.51 10.36
N THR A 356 1.04 2.35 10.90
CA THR A 356 0.91 2.10 12.34
C THR A 356 2.11 1.38 12.95
N PHE A 357 3.28 1.48 12.33
CA PHE A 357 4.49 0.77 12.77
C PHE A 357 5.17 1.44 13.97
N GLN A 358 5.43 0.68 15.03
CA GLN A 358 6.02 1.19 16.30
C GLN A 358 7.54 0.92 16.44
N GLY A 359 8.25 0.48 15.40
CA GLY A 359 9.72 0.36 15.42
C GLY A 359 10.29 -1.06 15.42
N ALA A 360 9.50 -2.10 15.71
CA ALA A 360 9.97 -3.49 15.68
C ALA A 360 9.86 -4.11 14.27
N VAL A 361 10.92 -4.01 13.45
CA VAL A 361 10.95 -4.39 12.02
C VAL A 361 10.44 -5.81 11.78
N ASP A 362 10.66 -6.71 12.73
CA ASP A 362 10.18 -8.09 12.71
C ASP A 362 8.67 -8.20 12.47
N GLN A 363 7.87 -7.29 13.04
CA GLN A 363 6.42 -7.29 12.86
C GLN A 363 6.03 -6.99 11.42
N VAL A 364 6.74 -6.07 10.75
CA VAL A 364 6.49 -5.75 9.33
C VAL A 364 6.90 -6.91 8.44
N ALA A 365 8.01 -7.58 8.75
CA ALA A 365 8.43 -8.77 8.02
C ALA A 365 7.41 -9.91 8.14
N VAL A 366 6.91 -10.20 9.35
CA VAL A 366 5.87 -11.23 9.59
C VAL A 366 4.58 -10.91 8.84
N VAL A 367 4.15 -9.64 8.86
CA VAL A 367 2.99 -9.20 8.08
C VAL A 367 3.25 -9.39 6.59
N ALA A 368 4.38 -8.93 6.07
CA ALA A 368 4.71 -9.05 4.65
C ALA A 368 4.69 -10.52 4.21
N VAL A 369 5.35 -11.42 4.95
CA VAL A 369 5.34 -12.87 4.70
C VAL A 369 3.92 -13.45 4.73
N SER A 370 3.08 -13.00 5.67
CA SER A 370 1.68 -13.41 5.74
C SER A 370 0.87 -12.94 4.54
N LEU A 371 1.08 -11.71 4.07
CA LEU A 371 0.44 -11.17 2.87
C LEU A 371 0.90 -11.92 1.62
N TYR A 372 2.19 -12.25 1.50
CA TYR A 372 2.72 -13.14 0.45
C TYR A 372 2.09 -14.53 0.51
N PHE A 373 1.77 -15.02 1.71
CA PHE A 373 1.11 -16.30 1.84
C PHE A 373 -0.30 -16.26 1.22
N ILE A 374 -1.04 -15.18 1.45
CA ILE A 374 -2.40 -14.96 0.94
C ILE A 374 -2.40 -14.74 -0.59
N ASP A 375 -1.41 -14.03 -1.12
CA ASP A 375 -1.27 -13.70 -2.56
C ASP A 375 -1.26 -14.93 -3.49
N GLY A 376 -0.87 -16.10 -2.98
CA GLY A 376 -0.84 -17.36 -3.73
C GLY A 376 -1.71 -18.47 -3.15
N LEU A 377 -2.77 -18.14 -2.40
CA LEU A 377 -3.58 -19.15 -1.70
C LEU A 377 -4.29 -20.11 -2.68
N ASP A 378 -4.77 -19.61 -3.81
CA ASP A 378 -5.44 -20.36 -4.87
C ASP A 378 -4.53 -21.40 -5.55
N ASP A 379 -3.29 -21.03 -5.89
CA ASP A 379 -2.30 -21.97 -6.43
C ASP A 379 -1.92 -23.02 -5.35
N LYS A 380 -1.80 -22.61 -4.08
CA LYS A 380 -1.54 -23.54 -2.97
C LYS A 380 -2.67 -24.55 -2.77
N VAL A 381 -3.93 -24.12 -2.88
CA VAL A 381 -5.08 -25.04 -2.85
C VAL A 381 -5.00 -26.07 -3.97
N MET A 382 -4.52 -25.67 -5.16
CA MET A 382 -4.26 -26.62 -6.24
C MET A 382 -3.07 -27.54 -5.99
N ARG A 383 -1.99 -27.06 -5.36
CA ARG A 383 -0.82 -27.88 -4.99
C ARG A 383 -1.13 -28.91 -3.91
N ALA A 384 -2.08 -28.61 -3.02
CA ALA A 384 -2.50 -29.53 -1.96
C ALA A 384 -3.13 -30.82 -2.50
N ASP A 385 -3.66 -30.81 -3.73
CA ASP A 385 -4.10 -32.02 -4.43
C ASP A 385 -3.17 -32.32 -5.62
N PRO A 386 -2.25 -33.30 -5.48
CA PRO A 386 -1.22 -33.57 -6.49
C PRO A 386 -1.81 -34.01 -7.85
N LYS A 387 -3.09 -34.39 -7.91
CA LYS A 387 -3.75 -34.80 -9.16
C LYS A 387 -4.39 -33.63 -9.90
N LEU A 388 -4.74 -32.53 -9.23
CA LEU A 388 -5.49 -31.44 -9.87
C LEU A 388 -4.63 -30.60 -10.81
N ARG A 389 -3.44 -30.22 -10.38
CA ARG A 389 -2.56 -29.36 -11.20
C ARG A 389 -2.17 -30.01 -12.53
N PRO A 390 -1.72 -31.28 -12.58
CA PRO A 390 -1.45 -31.95 -13.86
C PRO A 390 -2.70 -32.08 -14.73
N LYS A 391 -3.88 -32.38 -14.14
CA LYS A 391 -5.15 -32.46 -14.88
C LYS A 391 -5.54 -31.14 -15.52
N TYR A 392 -5.46 -30.05 -14.76
CA TYR A 392 -5.72 -28.69 -15.23
C TYR A 392 -4.75 -28.31 -16.35
N ARG A 393 -3.44 -28.45 -16.13
CA ARG A 393 -2.43 -28.08 -17.13
C ARG A 393 -2.56 -28.89 -18.42
N ARG A 394 -2.81 -30.20 -18.34
CA ARG A 394 -3.11 -31.03 -19.52
C ARG A 394 -4.39 -30.62 -20.22
N ALA A 395 -5.41 -30.16 -19.48
CA ALA A 395 -6.65 -29.71 -20.08
C ALA A 395 -6.49 -28.37 -20.81
N VAL A 396 -5.70 -27.44 -20.24
CA VAL A 396 -5.33 -26.18 -20.90
C VAL A 396 -4.41 -26.42 -22.10
N ALA A 397 -3.40 -27.29 -21.99
CA ALA A 397 -2.48 -27.60 -23.09
C ALA A 397 -3.17 -28.28 -24.28
N LYS A 398 -4.38 -28.83 -24.09
CA LYS A 398 -5.22 -29.33 -25.18
C LYS A 398 -5.93 -28.20 -25.94
N GLN A 399 -5.98 -26.97 -25.42
CA GLN A 399 -6.61 -25.83 -26.06
C GLN A 399 -5.63 -25.18 -27.05
N THR A 400 -5.36 -25.84 -28.17
CA THR A 400 -4.34 -25.40 -29.14
C THR A 400 -4.87 -24.53 -30.28
N GLU A 401 -6.18 -24.53 -30.52
CA GLU A 401 -6.78 -23.79 -31.63
C GLU A 401 -7.35 -22.46 -31.14
N GLU A 402 -7.05 -21.36 -31.82
CA GLU A 402 -7.70 -20.08 -31.56
C GLU A 402 -9.20 -20.17 -31.93
N ARG A 403 -10.05 -19.56 -31.10
CA ARG A 403 -11.51 -19.52 -31.32
C ARG A 403 -11.82 -18.43 -32.33
N GLU A 404 -12.63 -18.79 -33.31
CA GLU A 404 -13.33 -17.83 -34.17
C GLU A 404 -14.35 -17.06 -33.31
N GLY A 405 -14.00 -15.83 -32.93
CA GLY A 405 -14.89 -14.98 -32.15
C GLY A 405 -14.21 -13.72 -31.63
N PRO A 406 -15.00 -12.77 -31.11
CA PRO A 406 -14.45 -11.55 -30.53
C PRO A 406 -13.61 -11.89 -29.30
N LYS A 407 -12.35 -11.46 -29.31
CA LYS A 407 -11.44 -11.54 -28.16
C LYS A 407 -11.98 -10.68 -27.01
N PRO A 408 -11.91 -11.12 -25.74
CA PRO A 408 -12.45 -10.39 -24.61
C PRO A 408 -11.58 -9.18 -24.22
N LYS A 409 -11.58 -8.13 -25.05
CA LYS A 409 -10.76 -6.90 -24.84
C LYS A 409 -11.00 -6.24 -23.49
N TRP A 410 -12.23 -6.30 -22.97
CA TRP A 410 -12.60 -5.75 -21.67
C TRP A 410 -11.74 -6.31 -20.52
N LEU A 411 -11.31 -7.57 -20.62
CA LEU A 411 -10.51 -8.22 -19.58
C LEU A 411 -9.11 -7.60 -19.51
N LYS A 412 -8.49 -7.34 -20.68
CA LYS A 412 -7.21 -6.63 -20.78
C LYS A 412 -7.33 -5.22 -20.23
N THR A 413 -8.33 -4.46 -20.72
CA THR A 413 -8.56 -3.08 -20.26
C THR A 413 -8.74 -3.01 -18.75
N LEU A 414 -9.54 -3.91 -18.16
CA LEU A 414 -9.73 -3.98 -16.73
C LEU A 414 -8.43 -4.29 -15.98
N ALA A 415 -7.71 -5.34 -16.38
CA ALA A 415 -6.47 -5.74 -15.72
C ALA A 415 -5.41 -4.62 -15.75
N PHE A 416 -5.14 -4.04 -16.92
CA PHE A 416 -4.16 -2.96 -17.07
C PHE A 416 -4.59 -1.70 -16.34
N ALA A 417 -5.87 -1.31 -16.38
CA ALA A 417 -6.39 -0.20 -15.60
C ALA A 417 -6.13 -0.41 -14.10
N MET A 418 -6.40 -1.62 -13.58
CA MET A 418 -6.18 -1.94 -12.16
C MET A 418 -4.70 -2.05 -11.78
N ILE A 419 -3.82 -2.50 -12.69
CA ILE A 419 -2.37 -2.42 -12.53
C ILE A 419 -1.92 -0.95 -12.45
N GLY A 420 -2.50 -0.07 -13.27
CA GLY A 420 -2.29 1.37 -13.23
C GLY A 420 -2.72 1.97 -11.87
N VAL A 421 -3.93 1.64 -11.40
CA VAL A 421 -4.43 2.06 -10.07
C VAL A 421 -3.50 1.58 -8.96
N SER A 422 -3.11 0.31 -8.98
CA SER A 422 -2.15 -0.30 -8.05
C SER A 422 -0.79 0.43 -8.06
N SER A 423 -0.31 0.82 -9.25
CA SER A 423 0.94 1.58 -9.39
C SER A 423 0.85 3.00 -8.81
N LEU A 424 -0.32 3.64 -8.91
CA LEU A 424 -0.59 4.95 -8.32
C LEU A 424 -0.86 4.86 -6.81
N ALA A 425 -1.35 3.73 -6.31
CA ALA A 425 -1.63 3.52 -4.91
C ALA A 425 -0.38 3.58 -4.04
N VAL A 426 0.80 3.19 -4.55
CA VAL A 426 2.08 3.26 -3.80
C VAL A 426 2.48 4.68 -3.43
N PRO A 427 2.67 5.63 -4.37
CA PRO A 427 3.04 7.00 -4.01
C PRO A 427 1.97 7.67 -3.15
N VAL A 428 0.69 7.41 -3.41
CA VAL A 428 -0.42 7.93 -2.58
C VAL A 428 -0.36 7.35 -1.17
N GLY A 429 -0.20 6.03 -1.04
CA GLY A 429 -0.09 5.34 0.24
C GLY A 429 1.11 5.80 1.06
N LEU A 430 2.27 5.95 0.42
CA LEU A 430 3.46 6.54 1.05
C LEU A 430 3.19 7.97 1.53
N LEU A 431 2.56 8.80 0.70
CA LEU A 431 2.17 10.16 1.10
C LEU A 431 1.20 10.15 2.30
N CYS A 432 0.23 9.23 2.34
CA CYS A 432 -0.66 9.06 3.50
C CYS A 432 0.10 8.62 4.76
N ILE A 433 1.04 7.68 4.66
CA ILE A 433 1.91 7.24 5.77
C ILE A 433 2.73 8.42 6.32
N ILE A 434 3.25 9.25 5.41
CA ILE A 434 4.04 10.43 5.73
C ILE A 434 3.17 11.45 6.47
N LEU A 435 2.01 11.78 5.92
CA LEU A 435 1.24 12.93 6.38
C LEU A 435 0.33 12.65 7.56
N PHE A 436 -0.22 11.45 7.68
CA PHE A 436 -1.19 11.20 8.74
C PHE A 436 -0.52 10.81 10.05
N SER A 437 -0.98 11.43 11.13
CA SER A 437 -0.69 11.02 12.50
C SER A 437 -1.70 9.98 12.95
N TRP A 438 -1.23 8.99 13.69
CA TRP A 438 -2.03 7.86 14.14
C TRP A 438 -1.95 7.74 15.66
N GLN A 439 -3.09 7.52 16.32
CA GLN A 439 -3.14 7.26 17.76
C GLN A 439 -3.73 5.90 18.04
N ASN A 440 -3.03 5.13 18.87
CA ASN A 440 -3.54 3.89 19.38
C ASN A 440 -4.64 4.19 20.42
N GLN A 441 -5.87 3.72 20.18
CA GLN A 441 -7.02 3.98 21.05
C GLN A 441 -6.88 3.30 22.43
N ASN A 442 -6.13 2.21 22.53
CA ASN A 442 -5.97 1.46 23.77
C ASN A 442 -4.82 1.99 24.62
N THR A 443 -3.68 2.30 24.00
CA THR A 443 -2.47 2.72 24.73
C THR A 443 -2.29 4.24 24.79
N GLY A 444 -2.99 5.00 23.94
CA GLY A 444 -2.81 6.44 23.78
C GLY A 444 -1.54 6.83 23.00
N VAL A 445 -0.72 5.86 22.59
CA VAL A 445 0.54 6.10 21.85
C VAL A 445 0.25 6.77 20.52
N VAL A 446 0.94 7.87 20.23
CA VAL A 446 0.83 8.64 18.99
C VAL A 446 2.05 8.41 18.11
N ILE A 447 1.83 8.04 16.85
CA ILE A 447 2.85 7.96 15.80
C ILE A 447 2.74 9.21 14.93
N GLY A 448 3.87 9.91 14.75
CA GLY A 448 3.96 11.12 13.93
C GLY A 448 3.92 12.43 14.70
N GLY A 449 3.97 12.39 16.03
CA GLY A 449 3.82 13.55 16.89
C GLY A 449 2.37 14.05 16.95
N SER A 450 1.94 14.52 18.12
CA SER A 450 1.02 15.68 18.15
C SER A 450 1.82 16.86 17.60
N GLY A 451 1.19 17.88 17.02
CA GLY A 451 1.90 18.88 16.24
C GLY A 451 2.92 19.74 16.99
N LEU A 452 3.11 19.51 18.30
CA LEU A 452 3.99 20.26 19.19
C LEU A 452 4.96 19.38 19.96
#